data_AF-A0A9C9GA27-F1
#
_entry.id   AF-A0A9C9GA27-F1
#
_cell.length_a   1.000
_cell.length_b   1.000
_cell.length_c   1.000
_cell.angle_alpha   90.00
_cell.angle_beta   90.00
_cell.angle_gamma   90.00
#
_symmetry.space_group_name_H-M   'P 1'
#
loop_
_entity.id
_entity.type
_entity.pdbx_description
1 polymer ?
#
loop_
_entity_poly.entity_id
_entity_poly.type
_entity_poly.pdbx_seq_one_letter_code
_entity_poly.pdbx_strand_id
1 'polypeptide(L)'
;MLQSLFALPLGAVIEVLVFLLMYLLTPLKGKQAAVIVALLSTSGVVIYSLSDWPGADVLALYVAVLAVTAYLLGIVSNAREQQQASPQAGGHWFHWGPATIVIFFVALISLDSVLVTISSQGLPAPVADFLFPESSTDQQARSVFPGTVANDFQKKEGQ
;
A
#
# COMPACT_ATOMS: atom_id res chain seq x y z
N MET A 1 -12.09 -1.36 -8.51
CA MET A 1 -11.27 -2.61 -8.61
C MET A 1 -10.01 -2.62 -7.72
N LEU A 2 -9.50 -1.46 -7.30
CA LEU A 2 -8.30 -1.31 -6.43
C LEU A 2 -8.47 -1.87 -5.01
N GLN A 3 -9.69 -2.16 -4.56
CA GLN A 3 -9.98 -2.74 -3.25
C GLN A 3 -9.82 -4.27 -3.22
N SER A 4 -9.57 -4.91 -4.36
CA SER A 4 -9.27 -6.34 -4.41
C SER A 4 -7.88 -6.61 -3.84
N LEU A 5 -7.77 -7.59 -2.94
CA LEU A 5 -6.51 -8.10 -2.39
C LEU A 5 -5.45 -8.40 -3.46
N PHE A 6 -5.87 -8.73 -4.69
CA PHE A 6 -4.97 -9.05 -5.81
C PHE A 6 -4.59 -7.85 -6.68
N ALA A 7 -5.24 -6.70 -6.53
CA ALA A 7 -5.01 -5.57 -7.42
C ALA A 7 -3.63 -4.92 -7.22
N LEU A 8 -3.09 -4.94 -6.00
CA LEU A 8 -1.73 -4.47 -5.68
C LEU A 8 -0.62 -5.31 -6.33
N PRO A 9 -0.54 -6.63 -6.06
CA PRO A 9 0.48 -7.47 -6.67
C PRO A 9 0.35 -7.51 -8.20
N LEU A 10 -0.89 -7.46 -8.72
CA LEU A 10 -1.12 -7.38 -10.17
C LEU A 10 -0.58 -6.07 -10.76
N GLY A 11 -0.80 -4.94 -10.10
CA GLY A 11 -0.25 -3.64 -10.52
C GLY A 11 1.27 -3.64 -10.59
N ALA A 12 1.94 -4.20 -9.58
CA ALA A 12 3.40 -4.34 -9.57
C ALA A 12 3.90 -5.26 -10.71
N VAL A 13 3.23 -6.38 -10.95
CA VAL A 13 3.58 -7.29 -12.07
C VAL A 13 3.42 -6.59 -13.42
N ILE A 14 2.33 -5.84 -13.62
CA ILE A 14 2.10 -5.06 -14.84
C ILE A 14 3.21 -4.02 -15.02
N GLU A 15 3.60 -3.32 -13.96
CA GLU A 15 4.69 -2.34 -14.03
C GLU A 15 6.03 -2.99 -14.42
N VAL A 16 6.35 -4.16 -13.86
CA VAL A 16 7.55 -4.92 -14.25
C VAL A 16 7.50 -5.31 -15.73
N LEU A 17 6.33 -5.73 -16.23
CA LEU A 17 6.16 -6.05 -17.65
C LEU A 17 6.33 -4.82 -18.54
N VAL A 18 5.76 -3.67 -18.16
CA VAL A 18 5.92 -2.40 -18.89
C VAL A 18 7.39 -1.98 -18.93
N PHE A 19 8.10 -2.11 -17.81
CA PHE A 19 9.54 -1.84 -17.77
C PHE A 19 10.33 -2.79 -18.66
N LEU A 20 10.04 -4.10 -18.62
CA LEU A 20 10.75 -5.08 -19.44
C LEU A 20 10.48 -4.86 -20.93
N LEU A 21 9.24 -4.54 -21.29
CA LEU A 21 8.84 -4.18 -22.64
C LEU A 21 9.60 -2.93 -23.11
N MET A 22 9.63 -1.88 -22.28
CA MET A 22 10.33 -0.64 -22.61
C MET A 22 11.85 -0.82 -22.67
N TYR A 23 12.43 -1.65 -21.81
CA TYR A 23 13.84 -2.01 -21.84
C TYR A 23 14.21 -2.87 -23.06
N LEU A 24 13.28 -3.71 -23.54
CA LEU A 24 13.49 -4.55 -24.72
C LEU A 24 13.37 -3.77 -26.04
N LEU A 25 12.43 -2.83 -26.11
CA LEU A 25 12.12 -2.07 -27.33
C LEU A 25 12.97 -0.81 -27.51
N THR A 26 13.58 -0.29 -26.44
CA THR A 26 14.23 1.03 -26.45
C THR A 26 15.70 0.94 -26.01
N PRO A 27 16.65 1.61 -26.67
CA PRO A 27 18.06 1.64 -26.26
C PRO A 27 18.34 2.52 -25.02
N LEU A 28 17.36 2.70 -24.14
CA LEU A 28 17.46 3.58 -22.98
C LEU A 28 18.29 2.92 -21.88
N LYS A 29 19.13 3.72 -21.23
CA LYS A 29 19.84 3.28 -20.01
C LYS A 29 18.81 2.87 -18.96
N GLY A 30 19.04 1.77 -18.26
CA GLY A 30 18.09 1.19 -17.30
C GLY A 30 17.53 2.18 -16.27
N LYS A 31 18.32 3.15 -15.82
CA LYS A 31 17.86 4.24 -14.93
C LYS A 31 16.79 5.14 -15.56
N GLN A 32 16.94 5.51 -16.83
CA GLN A 32 16.00 6.39 -17.52
C GLN A 32 14.69 5.66 -17.79
N ALA A 33 14.78 4.39 -18.22
CA ALA A 33 13.60 3.55 -18.41
C ALA A 33 12.81 3.39 -17.09
N ALA A 34 13.50 3.18 -15.97
CA ALA A 34 12.87 3.02 -14.66
C ALA A 34 12.12 4.28 -14.21
N VAL A 35 12.73 5.46 -14.36
CA VAL A 35 12.08 6.73 -14.00
C VAL A 35 10.85 6.99 -14.86
N ILE A 36 10.92 6.72 -16.17
CA ILE A 36 9.79 6.89 -17.08
C ILE A 36 8.65 5.95 -16.69
N VAL A 37 8.95 4.67 -16.42
CA VAL A 37 7.93 3.72 -15.98
C VAL A 37 7.31 4.14 -14.66
N ALA A 38 8.10 4.57 -13.68
CA ALA A 38 7.60 5.04 -12.38
C ALA A 38 6.61 6.21 -12.54
N LEU A 39 6.97 7.19 -13.37
CA LEU A 39 6.12 8.36 -13.62
C LEU A 39 4.85 7.96 -14.38
N LEU A 40 4.97 7.08 -15.37
CA LEU A 40 3.85 6.61 -16.17
C LEU A 40 2.86 5.78 -15.35
N SER A 41 3.35 4.82 -14.56
CA SER A 41 2.54 3.96 -13.70
C SER A 41 1.83 4.76 -12.62
N THR A 42 2.57 5.64 -11.92
CA THR A 42 2.03 6.51 -10.88
C THR A 42 0.97 7.45 -11.44
N SER A 43 1.26 8.11 -12.58
CA SER A 43 0.28 8.99 -13.22
C SER A 43 -0.96 8.23 -13.68
N GLY A 44 -0.79 7.03 -14.23
CA GLY A 44 -1.89 6.17 -14.64
C GLY A 44 -2.81 5.80 -13.47
N VAL A 45 -2.24 5.41 -12.34
CA VAL A 45 -3.02 5.11 -11.12
C VAL A 45 -3.73 6.35 -10.59
N VAL A 46 -3.05 7.50 -10.53
CA VAL A 46 -3.66 8.75 -10.07
C VAL A 46 -4.83 9.15 -10.97
N ILE A 47 -4.66 9.10 -12.30
CA ILE A 47 -5.73 9.42 -13.26
C ILE A 47 -6.90 8.46 -13.12
N TYR A 48 -6.65 7.15 -13.00
CA TYR A 48 -7.70 6.16 -12.80
C TYR A 48 -8.45 6.40 -11.48
N SER A 49 -7.73 6.77 -10.42
CA SER A 49 -8.28 7.05 -9.10
C SER A 49 -9.18 8.30 -9.05
N LEU A 50 -9.15 9.16 -10.08
CA LEU A 50 -10.10 10.28 -10.22
C LEU A 50 -11.50 9.80 -10.61
N SER A 51 -11.63 8.64 -11.27
CA SER A 51 -12.93 8.07 -11.68
C SER A 51 -13.56 7.21 -10.59
N ASP A 52 -12.76 6.41 -9.89
CA ASP A 52 -13.20 5.52 -8.82
C ASP A 52 -12.30 5.75 -7.60
N TRP A 53 -12.74 6.61 -6.69
CA TRP A 53 -11.94 7.05 -5.54
C TRP A 53 -11.86 5.96 -4.47
N PRO A 54 -10.68 5.32 -4.26
CA PRO A 54 -10.55 4.18 -3.34
C PRO A 54 -10.26 4.60 -1.89
N GLY A 55 -10.00 5.88 -1.65
CA GLY A 55 -9.45 6.41 -0.40
C GLY A 55 -7.99 6.84 -0.55
N ALA A 56 -7.58 7.87 0.19
CA ALA A 56 -6.24 8.45 0.11
C ALA A 56 -5.15 7.46 0.54
N ASP A 57 -5.40 6.66 1.57
CA ASP A 57 -4.45 5.69 2.12
C ASP A 57 -4.18 4.57 1.11
N VAL A 58 -5.23 4.05 0.47
CA VAL A 58 -5.11 3.02 -0.58
C VAL A 58 -4.29 3.57 -1.76
N LEU A 59 -4.58 4.79 -2.21
CA LEU A 59 -3.83 5.43 -3.29
C LEU A 59 -2.34 5.59 -2.92
N ALA A 60 -2.05 6.05 -1.69
CA ALA A 60 -0.67 6.21 -1.21
C ALA A 60 0.09 4.89 -1.23
N LEU A 61 -0.55 3.78 -0.83
CA LEU A 61 0.04 2.44 -0.88
C LEU A 61 0.39 2.01 -2.31
N TYR A 62 -0.49 2.26 -3.29
CA TYR A 62 -0.19 1.97 -4.70
C TYR A 62 1.00 2.80 -5.20
N VAL A 63 1.02 4.10 -4.93
CA VAL A 63 2.12 4.98 -5.35
C VAL A 63 3.44 4.55 -4.72
N ALA A 64 3.42 4.19 -3.43
CA ALA A 64 4.59 3.69 -2.71
C ALA A 64 5.15 2.41 -3.35
N VAL A 65 4.29 1.41 -3.60
CA VAL A 65 4.71 0.13 -4.17
C VAL A 65 5.25 0.30 -5.58
N LEU A 66 4.58 1.09 -6.43
CA LEU A 66 5.04 1.34 -7.79
C LEU A 66 6.39 2.07 -7.81
N ALA A 67 6.54 3.11 -6.99
CA ALA A 67 7.79 3.86 -6.87
C ALA A 67 8.96 2.98 -6.42
N VAL A 68 8.75 2.12 -5.41
CA VAL A 68 9.78 1.17 -4.92
C VAL A 68 10.13 0.15 -5.99
N THR A 69 9.13 -0.40 -6.67
CA THR A 69 9.32 -1.41 -7.72
C THR A 69 10.15 -0.84 -8.87
N ALA A 70 9.77 0.34 -9.37
CA ALA A 70 10.52 1.02 -10.42
C ALA A 70 11.94 1.39 -9.98
N TYR A 71 12.12 1.83 -8.73
CA TYR A 71 13.43 2.12 -8.17
C TYR A 71 14.35 0.89 -8.14
N LEU A 72 13.84 -0.25 -7.67
CA LEU A 72 14.56 -1.52 -7.67
C LEU A 72 14.95 -1.95 -9.08
N LEU A 73 14.03 -1.86 -10.04
CA LEU A 73 14.29 -2.14 -11.45
C LEU A 73 15.39 -1.24 -12.03
N GLY A 74 15.39 0.04 -11.67
CA GLY A 74 16.43 1.00 -12.08
C GLY A 74 17.82 0.65 -11.54
N ILE A 75 17.91 0.12 -10.33
CA ILE A 75 19.18 -0.31 -9.74
C ILE A 75 19.66 -1.61 -10.36
N VAL A 76 18.77 -2.61 -10.47
CA VAL A 76 19.10 -3.93 -11.03
C VAL A 76 19.53 -3.81 -12.49
N SER A 77 18.84 -3.01 -13.29
CA SER A 77 19.21 -2.76 -14.70
C SER A 77 20.55 -2.03 -14.81
N ASN A 78 20.80 -1.01 -14.00
CA ASN A 78 22.07 -0.30 -14.00
C ASN A 78 23.24 -1.20 -13.53
N ALA A 79 23.02 -2.05 -12.52
CA ALA A 79 24.02 -3.00 -12.06
C ALA A 79 24.36 -4.03 -13.15
N ARG A 80 23.36 -4.50 -13.91
CA ARG A 80 23.56 -5.40 -15.06
C ARG A 80 24.35 -4.74 -16.18
N GLU A 81 24.02 -3.50 -16.54
CA GLU A 81 24.74 -2.73 -17.56
C GLU A 81 26.21 -2.49 -17.16
N GLN A 82 26.47 -2.18 -15.89
CA GLN A 82 27.84 -1.98 -15.39
C GLN A 82 28.66 -3.28 -15.37
N GLN A 83 28.05 -4.42 -15.02
CA GLN A 83 28.71 -5.73 -15.08
C GLN A 83 29.06 -6.15 -16.51
N GLN A 84 28.19 -5.85 -17.48
CA GLN A 84 28.45 -6.11 -18.90
C GLN A 84 29.54 -5.20 -19.49
N ALA A 85 29.61 -3.95 -19.04
CA ALA A 85 30.61 -2.99 -19.51
C ALA A 85 32.00 -3.16 -18.86
N SER A 86 32.11 -3.78 -17.68
CA SER A 86 33.38 -3.94 -16.95
C SER A 86 33.38 -5.21 -16.06
N PRO A 87 33.76 -6.38 -16.60
CA PRO A 87 33.74 -7.66 -15.88
C PRO A 87 34.73 -7.75 -14.70
N GLN A 88 35.69 -6.82 -14.61
CA GLN A 88 36.81 -6.83 -13.65
C GLN A 88 36.62 -5.87 -12.47
N ALA A 89 35.54 -5.07 -12.43
CA ALA A 89 35.23 -4.19 -11.31
C ALA A 89 34.60 -4.98 -10.15
N GLY A 90 35.41 -5.88 -9.57
CA GLY A 90 35.09 -6.60 -8.34
C GLY A 90 35.07 -5.64 -7.15
N GLY A 91 33.95 -5.66 -6.42
CA GLY A 91 33.84 -5.05 -5.11
C GLY A 91 33.15 -3.68 -5.16
N HIS A 92 31.84 -3.69 -5.00
CA HIS A 92 31.02 -2.92 -4.06
C HIS A 92 29.56 -3.04 -4.52
N TRP A 93 29.07 -4.29 -4.50
CA TRP A 93 27.76 -4.68 -5.05
C TRP A 93 26.58 -4.17 -4.22
N PHE A 94 26.82 -3.65 -3.02
CA PHE A 94 25.78 -3.22 -2.11
C PHE A 94 25.91 -1.72 -1.82
N HIS A 95 25.27 -0.89 -2.64
CA HIS A 95 25.04 0.50 -2.28
C HIS A 95 24.05 0.53 -1.10
N TRP A 96 24.54 0.86 0.10
CA TRP A 96 23.75 0.96 1.32
C TRP A 96 22.62 2.00 1.22
N GLY A 97 22.72 2.98 0.31
CA GLY A 97 21.67 3.96 0.04
C GLY A 97 20.36 3.30 -0.43
N PRO A 98 20.37 2.61 -1.58
CA PRO A 98 19.25 1.80 -2.04
C PRO A 98 18.66 0.83 -1.02
N ALA A 99 19.51 0.09 -0.31
CA ALA A 99 19.06 -0.90 0.65
C ALA A 99 18.28 -0.26 1.82
N THR A 100 18.74 0.91 2.29
CA THR A 100 18.06 1.68 3.33
C THR A 100 16.66 2.11 2.89
N ILE A 101 16.49 2.54 1.64
CA ILE A 101 15.18 2.95 1.10
C ILE A 101 14.22 1.74 1.04
N VAL A 102 14.71 0.58 0.61
CA VAL A 102 13.89 -0.66 0.57
C VAL A 102 13.46 -1.07 1.97
N ILE A 103 14.40 -1.08 2.93
CA ILE A 103 14.09 -1.41 4.34
C ILE A 103 13.06 -0.44 4.90
N PHE A 104 13.21 0.85 4.62
CA PHE A 104 12.27 1.88 5.05
C PHE A 104 10.86 1.63 4.50
N PHE A 105 10.73 1.34 3.21
CA PHE A 105 9.42 1.06 2.61
C PHE A 105 8.81 -0.25 3.08
N VAL A 106 9.61 -1.30 3.30
CA VAL A 106 9.13 -2.55 3.91
C VAL A 106 8.56 -2.28 5.30
N ALA A 107 9.24 -1.45 6.10
CA ALA A 107 8.74 -1.05 7.42
C ALA A 107 7.44 -0.25 7.31
N LEU A 108 7.34 0.70 6.38
CA LEU A 108 6.11 1.48 6.14
C LEU A 108 4.93 0.59 5.73
N ILE A 109 5.13 -0.29 4.74
CA ILE A 109 4.07 -1.19 4.25
C ILE A 109 3.62 -2.12 5.38
N SER A 110 4.55 -2.62 6.19
CA SER A 110 4.22 -3.47 7.34
C SER A 110 3.39 -2.72 8.38
N LEU A 111 3.79 -1.50 8.72
CA LEU A 111 3.08 -0.65 9.68
C LEU A 111 1.69 -0.29 9.16
N ASP A 112 1.59 0.16 7.91
CA ASP A 112 0.33 0.54 7.27
C ASP A 112 -0.63 -0.64 7.16
N SER A 113 -0.13 -1.83 6.79
CA SER A 113 -0.93 -3.07 6.77
C SER A 113 -1.51 -3.41 8.14
N VAL A 114 -0.74 -3.22 9.22
CA VAL A 114 -1.23 -3.41 10.59
C VAL A 114 -2.32 -2.39 10.92
N LEU A 115 -2.12 -1.11 10.61
CA LEU A 115 -3.10 -0.05 10.86
C LEU A 115 -4.41 -0.27 10.09
N VAL A 116 -4.33 -0.61 8.80
CA VAL A 116 -5.49 -0.91 7.95
C VAL A 116 -6.23 -2.14 8.47
N THR A 117 -5.50 -3.17 8.92
CA THR A 117 -6.11 -4.38 9.52
C THR A 117 -6.87 -4.04 10.78
N ILE A 118 -6.28 -3.22 11.68
CA ILE A 118 -6.94 -2.76 12.91
C ILE A 118 -8.19 -1.93 12.59
N SER A 119 -8.11 -1.05 11.60
CA SER A 119 -9.24 -0.22 11.18
C SER A 119 -10.40 -1.05 10.61
N SER A 120 -10.09 -2.10 9.85
CA SER A 120 -11.09 -2.92 9.16
C SER A 120 -11.70 -4.03 10.02
N GLN A 121 -10.89 -4.65 10.89
CA GLN A 121 -11.27 -5.84 11.66
C GLN A 121 -11.32 -5.59 13.17
N GLY A 122 -10.97 -4.39 13.62
CA GLY A 122 -10.82 -4.05 15.03
C GLY A 122 -9.45 -4.48 15.59
N LEU A 123 -9.24 -4.20 16.88
CA LEU A 123 -8.00 -4.56 17.56
C LEU A 123 -7.89 -6.09 17.73
N PRO A 124 -6.72 -6.70 17.48
CA PRO A 124 -6.49 -8.11 17.77
C PRO A 124 -6.70 -8.40 19.26
N ALA A 125 -7.35 -9.51 19.61
CA ALA A 125 -7.69 -9.86 21.00
C ALA A 125 -6.53 -9.69 22.02
N PRO A 126 -5.28 -10.12 21.74
CA PRO A 126 -4.17 -9.93 22.69
C PRO A 126 -3.82 -8.46 22.93
N VAL A 127 -4.01 -7.60 21.93
CA VAL A 127 -3.75 -6.16 22.03
C VAL A 127 -4.93 -5.47 22.70
N ALA A 128 -6.16 -5.89 22.38
CA ALA A 128 -7.37 -5.41 23.03
C ALA A 128 -7.35 -5.73 24.54
N ASP A 129 -7.00 -6.95 24.94
CA ASP A 129 -6.91 -7.37 26.34
C ASP A 129 -5.78 -6.66 27.09
N PHE A 130 -4.70 -6.31 26.41
CA PHE A 130 -3.61 -5.53 27.00
C PHE A 130 -3.96 -4.04 27.14
N LEU A 131 -4.64 -3.45 26.15
CA LEU A 131 -5.00 -2.04 26.13
C LEU A 131 -6.27 -1.73 26.95
N PHE A 132 -7.19 -2.69 26.98
CA PHE A 132 -8.45 -2.71 27.73
C PHE A 132 -8.48 -3.94 28.65
N PRO A 133 -7.57 -4.03 29.64
CA PRO A 133 -7.60 -5.14 30.60
C PRO A 133 -8.97 -5.17 31.26
N GLU A 134 -9.64 -6.31 31.13
CA GLU A 134 -11.02 -6.52 31.55
C GLU A 134 -11.14 -6.13 33.03
N SER A 135 -11.80 -5.00 33.29
CA SER A 135 -12.12 -4.61 34.66
C SER A 135 -12.95 -5.75 35.23
N SER A 136 -12.51 -6.34 36.34
CA SER A 136 -13.12 -7.50 37.01
C SER A 136 -14.51 -7.23 37.59
N THR A 137 -15.23 -6.26 37.04
CA THR A 137 -16.60 -5.92 37.35
C THR A 137 -17.39 -6.03 36.06
N ASP A 138 -18.34 -6.94 36.06
CA ASP A 138 -19.45 -7.16 35.12
C ASP A 138 -20.26 -5.87 34.89
N GLN A 139 -19.62 -4.84 34.33
CA GLN A 139 -20.28 -3.65 33.82
C GLN A 139 -20.57 -3.91 32.35
N GLN A 140 -21.67 -4.63 32.14
CA GLN A 140 -22.46 -4.49 30.91
C GLN A 140 -22.42 -3.02 30.50
N ALA A 141 -21.87 -2.75 29.32
CA ALA A 141 -21.83 -1.41 28.75
C ALA A 141 -23.27 -0.88 28.69
N ARG A 142 -23.65 -0.11 29.70
CA ARG A 142 -25.00 0.42 29.85
C ARG A 142 -25.10 1.60 28.92
N SER A 143 -25.46 1.36 27.66
CA SER A 143 -25.77 2.43 26.70
C SER A 143 -27.11 3.05 27.09
N VAL A 144 -27.13 3.82 28.17
CA VAL A 144 -28.26 4.67 28.50
C VAL A 144 -28.17 5.85 27.55
N PHE A 145 -28.78 5.72 26.37
CA PHE A 145 -29.06 6.87 25.53
C PHE A 145 -30.08 7.72 26.29
N PRO A 146 -29.72 8.94 26.77
CA PRO A 146 -30.68 9.82 27.40
C PRO A 146 -31.44 10.54 26.29
N GLY A 147 -32.22 9.76 25.54
CA GLY A 147 -33.23 10.26 24.62
C GLY A 147 -34.59 9.95 25.25
N THR A 148 -35.31 10.98 25.67
CA THR A 148 -36.75 10.84 25.89
C THR A 148 -37.38 10.58 24.53
N VAL A 149 -37.51 9.31 24.14
CA VAL A 149 -38.42 8.94 23.07
C VAL A 149 -39.81 9.18 23.65
N ALA A 150 -40.43 10.30 23.25
CA ALA A 150 -41.83 10.55 23.57
C ALA A 150 -42.61 9.33 23.09
N ASN A 151 -43.35 8.72 24.00
CA ASN A 151 -44.11 7.51 23.80
C ASN A 151 -45.36 7.84 22.97
N ASP A 152 -45.18 8.36 21.76
CA ASP A 152 -46.25 8.72 20.84
C ASP A 152 -46.58 7.49 19.98
N PHE A 153 -46.95 6.41 20.66
CA PHE A 153 -47.70 5.33 20.04
C PHE A 153 -49.09 5.88 19.73
N GLN A 154 -49.21 6.61 18.62
CA GLN A 154 -50.50 6.83 17.97
C GLN A 154 -51.05 5.45 17.61
N LYS A 155 -51.95 4.99 18.48
CA LYS A 155 -52.83 3.86 18.27
C LYS A 155 -53.60 4.14 16.98
N LYS A 156 -53.17 3.55 15.86
CA LYS A 156 -54.02 3.40 14.69
C LYS A 156 -55.10 2.37 15.05
N GLU A 157 -56.09 2.82 15.82
CA GLU A 157 -57.36 2.12 15.89
C GLU A 157 -58.05 2.34 14.55
N GLY A 158 -58.28 1.25 13.84
CA GLY A 158 -59.18 1.24 12.71
C GLY A 158 -60.60 1.49 13.20
N GLN A 159 -61.28 2.42 12.52
CA GLN A 159 -62.68 2.35 12.11
C GLN A 159 -62.94 3.45 11.09
#